data_AF-A0A151RI80-F1
#
_entry.id   AF-A0A151RI80-F1
#
_cell.length_a   1.000
_cell.length_b   1.000
_cell.length_c   1.000
_cell.angle_alpha   90.00
_cell.angle_beta   90.00
_cell.angle_gamma   90.00
#
_symmetry.space_group_name_H-M   'P 1'
#
loop_
_entity.id
_entity.type
_entity.pdbx_description
1 polymer ?
#
loop_
_entity_poly.entity_id
_entity_poly.type
_entity_poly.pdbx_seq_one_letter_code
_entity_poly.pdbx_strand_id
1 'polypeptide(L)'
;STTGYIVFLGSSPISWRAKKQIVVSLSRKTEYRVMARVTNELGVRGSTLVSLFCDNQVIIHIASNLVFHKGTKYIEIYCHFIGHYIQSKLLLPSHISIGVYFYKDYYKLLFYYN
;
A
#
# COMPACT_ATOMS: atom_id res chain seq x y z
N SER A 1 9.76 -9.50 10.37
CA SER A 1 9.10 -8.98 9.16
C SER A 1 9.60 -7.57 8.90
N THR A 2 10.10 -7.28 7.70
CA THR A 2 10.46 -5.91 7.28
C THR A 2 9.27 -5.35 6.50
N THR A 3 8.80 -4.15 6.86
CA THR A 3 7.79 -3.44 6.07
C THR A 3 8.46 -2.22 5.48
N GLY A 4 8.43 -2.11 4.17
CA GLY A 4 8.92 -0.94 3.47
C GLY A 4 8.08 -0.60 2.25
N TYR A 5 8.18 0.67 1.85
CA TYR A 5 7.58 1.20 0.64
C TYR A 5 8.59 2.01 -0.15
N ILE A 6 8.36 2.12 -1.44
CA ILE A 6 9.06 3.03 -2.34
C ILE A 6 8.03 3.70 -3.27
N VAL A 7 8.27 4.97 -3.55
CA VAL A 7 7.44 5.83 -4.39
C VAL A 7 8.30 6.28 -5.56
N PHE A 8 7.77 6.09 -6.76
CA PHE A 8 8.34 6.52 -8.03
C PHE A 8 7.50 7.66 -8.63
N LEU A 9 8.19 8.63 -9.23
CA LEU A 9 7.64 9.60 -10.16
C LEU A 9 8.20 9.27 -11.54
N GLY A 10 7.37 8.74 -12.44
CA GLY A 10 7.83 8.09 -13.66
C GLY A 10 8.83 6.97 -13.35
N SER A 11 10.04 7.02 -13.93
CA SER A 11 11.12 6.05 -13.66
C SER A 11 12.00 6.39 -12.44
N SER A 12 11.76 7.51 -11.76
CA SER A 12 12.65 8.03 -10.73
C SER A 12 12.10 7.79 -9.32
N PRO A 13 12.83 7.13 -8.40
CA PRO A 13 12.39 6.98 -7.02
C PRO A 13 12.49 8.32 -6.28
N ILE A 14 11.38 8.78 -5.71
CA ILE A 14 11.29 10.07 -5.00
C ILE A 14 11.16 9.94 -3.49
N SER A 15 10.72 8.78 -2.98
CA SER A 15 10.59 8.53 -1.55
C SER A 15 10.63 7.05 -1.26
N TRP A 16 11.32 6.65 -0.20
CA TRP A 16 11.35 5.25 0.23
C TRP A 16 11.53 5.18 1.74
N ARG A 17 11.07 4.07 2.31
CA ARG A 17 11.33 3.74 3.71
C ARG A 17 11.30 2.24 3.88
N ALA A 18 12.28 1.71 4.58
CA ALA A 18 12.29 0.34 5.04
C ALA A 18 12.39 0.34 6.56
N LYS A 19 11.48 -0.35 7.24
CA LYS A 19 11.54 -0.53 8.69
C LYS A 19 11.46 -2.01 9.04
N LYS A 20 12.53 -2.52 9.64
CA LYS A 20 12.53 -3.85 10.25
C LYS A 20 11.67 -3.79 11.52
N GLN A 21 10.62 -4.60 11.59
CA GLN A 21 9.81 -4.67 12.79
C GLN A 21 10.54 -5.49 13.86
N ILE A 22 10.75 -4.89 15.02
CA ILE A 22 11.39 -5.50 16.20
C ILE A 22 10.44 -6.48 16.89
N VAL A 23 9.12 -6.26 16.75
CA VAL A 23 8.05 -7.14 17.25
C VAL A 23 7.35 -7.79 16.06
N VAL A 24 7.09 -9.09 16.13
CA VAL A 24 6.31 -9.81 15.11
C VAL A 24 4.87 -9.32 15.16
N SER A 25 4.55 -8.26 14.42
CA SER A 25 3.18 -7.83 14.22
C SER A 25 2.58 -8.55 13.00
N LEU A 26 1.26 -8.77 12.99
CA LEU A 26 0.57 -9.28 11.79
C LEU A 26 0.88 -8.35 10.60
N SER A 27 1.57 -8.88 9.60
CA SER A 27 2.00 -8.15 8.38
C SER A 27 0.88 -7.31 7.77
N ARG A 28 -0.34 -7.88 7.75
CA ARG A 28 -1.57 -7.25 7.27
C ARG A 28 -1.78 -5.85 7.87
N LYS A 29 -1.69 -5.69 9.19
CA LYS A 29 -1.93 -4.39 9.88
C LYS A 29 -0.94 -3.32 9.46
N THR A 30 0.32 -3.72 9.31
CA THR A 30 1.41 -2.79 9.04
C THR A 30 1.45 -2.34 7.59
N GLU A 31 1.10 -3.23 6.66
CA GLU A 31 1.03 -2.91 5.25
C GLU A 31 -0.13 -1.92 4.99
N TYR A 32 -1.32 -2.13 5.57
CA TYR A 32 -2.45 -1.18 5.52
C TYR A 32 -2.11 0.21 6.04
N ARG A 33 -1.45 0.27 7.21
CA ARG A 33 -0.98 1.54 7.79
C ARG A 33 -0.02 2.28 6.87
N VAL A 34 0.90 1.55 6.24
CA VAL A 34 1.86 2.14 5.32
C VAL A 34 1.15 2.65 4.08
N MET A 35 0.23 1.88 3.50
CA MET A 35 -0.52 2.35 2.33
C MET A 35 -1.31 3.62 2.63
N ALA A 36 -2.12 3.64 3.69
CA ALA A 36 -2.91 4.82 4.04
C ALA A 36 -2.02 6.05 4.29
N ARG A 37 -0.88 5.85 4.95
CA ARG A 37 0.10 6.90 5.19
C ARG A 37 0.69 7.43 3.89
N VAL A 38 1.14 6.57 2.98
CA VAL A 38 1.73 6.98 1.71
C VAL A 38 0.69 7.65 0.84
N THR A 39 -0.53 7.12 0.73
CA THR A 39 -1.63 7.77 0.00
C THR A 39 -1.91 9.19 0.54
N ASN A 40 -1.83 9.39 1.86
CA ASN A 40 -1.97 10.71 2.47
C ASN A 40 -0.74 11.62 2.23
N GLU A 41 0.49 11.09 2.35
CA GLU A 41 1.74 11.83 2.10
C GLU A 41 1.87 12.26 0.63
N LEU A 42 1.39 11.43 -0.30
CA LEU A 42 1.34 11.75 -1.73
C LEU A 42 0.29 12.81 -2.07
N GLY A 43 -0.56 13.18 -1.10
CA GLY A 43 -1.59 14.19 -1.29
C GLY A 43 -2.46 13.88 -2.50
N VAL A 44 -2.92 12.64 -2.64
CA VAL A 44 -3.82 12.20 -3.72
C VAL A 44 -5.09 13.05 -3.65
N ARG A 45 -5.07 14.20 -4.32
CA ARG A 45 -6.12 15.21 -4.34
C ARG A 45 -6.80 15.13 -5.70
N GLY A 46 -7.77 14.23 -5.81
CA GLY A 46 -8.85 14.27 -6.82
C GLY A 46 -8.51 14.10 -8.30
N SER A 47 -7.28 14.35 -8.76
CA SER A 47 -6.96 14.40 -10.19
C SER A 47 -5.83 13.49 -10.64
N THR A 48 -5.03 12.94 -9.73
CA THR A 48 -3.88 12.11 -10.11
C THR A 48 -4.09 10.65 -9.74
N LEU A 49 -3.96 9.79 -10.75
CA LEU A 49 -4.04 8.35 -10.62
C LEU A 49 -2.71 7.79 -10.09
N VAL A 50 -2.75 7.12 -8.95
CA VAL A 50 -1.59 6.45 -8.36
C VAL A 50 -1.72 4.94 -8.53
N SER A 51 -0.72 4.34 -9.16
CA SER A 51 -0.63 2.88 -9.25
C SER A 51 0.01 2.32 -7.99
N LEU A 52 -0.71 1.49 -7.27
CA LEU A 52 -0.24 0.79 -6.08
C LEU A 52 0.09 -0.65 -6.45
N PHE A 53 1.29 -1.07 -6.13
CA PHE A 53 1.80 -2.41 -6.36
C PHE A 53 2.08 -3.08 -5.01
N CYS A 54 1.53 -4.27 -4.80
CA CYS A 54 1.69 -5.04 -3.56
C CYS A 54 1.87 -6.54 -3.88
N ASP A 55 2.76 -7.20 -3.14
CA ASP A 55 2.96 -8.66 -3.20
C ASP A 55 1.90 -9.44 -2.41
N ASN A 56 1.17 -8.77 -1.52
CA ASN A 56 0.18 -9.39 -0.66
C ASN A 56 -1.21 -9.35 -1.31
N GLN A 57 -1.57 -10.39 -2.04
CA GLN A 57 -2.89 -10.53 -2.68
C GLN A 57 -4.07 -10.34 -1.71
N VAL A 58 -3.90 -10.77 -0.45
CA VAL A 58 -4.94 -10.63 0.59
C VAL A 58 -5.27 -9.16 0.82
N ILE A 59 -4.27 -8.28 0.74
CA ILE A 59 -4.46 -6.84 0.92
C ILE A 59 -5.17 -6.21 -0.27
N ILE A 60 -4.82 -6.61 -1.49
CA ILE A 60 -5.51 -6.12 -2.68
C ILE A 60 -6.99 -6.52 -2.62
N HIS A 61 -7.24 -7.76 -2.21
CA HIS A 61 -8.60 -8.28 -2.07
C HIS A 61 -9.40 -7.55 -0.99
N ILE A 62 -8.84 -7.38 0.22
CA ILE A 62 -9.53 -6.67 1.31
C ILE A 62 -9.72 -5.17 0.99
N ALA A 63 -8.78 -4.54 0.28
CA ALA A 63 -8.93 -3.13 -0.12
C ALA A 63 -10.02 -2.95 -1.20
N SER A 64 -10.25 -3.97 -2.02
CA SER A 64 -11.28 -3.97 -3.07
C SER A 64 -12.66 -4.40 -2.56
N ASN A 65 -12.71 -5.21 -1.48
CA ASN A 65 -13.93 -5.66 -0.83
C ASN A 65 -14.09 -5.03 0.56
N LEU A 66 -14.76 -3.87 0.60
CA LEU A 66 -15.10 -3.14 1.83
C LEU A 66 -15.97 -3.94 2.82
N VAL A 67 -16.59 -5.03 2.38
CA VAL A 67 -17.42 -5.93 3.19
C VAL A 67 -16.54 -7.00 3.83
N PHE A 68 -15.71 -6.63 4.80
CA PHE A 68 -15.00 -7.61 5.63
C PHE A 68 -15.58 -7.67 7.04
N HIS A 69 -15.94 -8.88 7.48
CA HIS A 69 -16.44 -9.16 8.82
C HIS A 69 -15.33 -8.94 9.88
N LYS A 70 -15.62 -8.10 10.88
CA LYS A 70 -14.89 -7.86 12.14
C LYS A 70 -13.38 -8.04 12.06
N GLY A 71 -12.69 -7.00 11.59
CA GLY A 71 -11.28 -6.80 11.89
C GLY A 71 -11.10 -6.11 13.24
N THR A 72 -9.85 -5.88 13.66
CA THR A 72 -9.61 -4.88 14.72
C THR A 72 -9.89 -3.49 14.16
N LYS A 73 -10.64 -2.64 14.87
CA LYS A 73 -11.07 -1.26 14.52
C LYS A 73 -10.08 -0.47 13.64
N TYR A 74 -8.77 -0.56 13.92
CA TYR A 74 -7.73 0.12 13.14
C TYR A 74 -7.59 -0.35 11.69
N ILE A 75 -7.73 -1.66 11.42
CA ILE A 75 -7.67 -2.19 10.05
C ILE A 75 -8.85 -1.65 9.24
N GLU A 76 -10.05 -1.62 9.83
CA GLU A 76 -11.26 -1.13 9.17
C GLU A 76 -11.14 0.34 8.76
N ILE A 77 -10.56 1.20 9.62
CA ILE A 77 -10.31 2.60 9.29
C ILE A 77 -9.39 2.74 8.07
N TYR A 78 -8.27 2.00 8.03
CA TYR A 78 -7.35 2.08 6.90
C TYR A 78 -7.92 1.44 5.62
N CYS A 79 -8.70 0.37 5.75
CA CYS A 79 -9.39 -0.26 4.62
C CYS A 79 -10.44 0.68 4.03
N HIS A 80 -11.25 1.35 4.88
CA HIS A 80 -12.22 2.34 4.42
C HIS A 80 -11.54 3.52 3.73
N PHE A 81 -10.43 4.03 4.30
CA PHE A 81 -9.66 5.11 3.70
C PHE A 81 -9.13 4.72 2.31
N ILE A 82 -8.41 3.60 2.20
CA ILE A 82 -7.84 3.16 0.91
C ILE A 82 -8.95 2.79 -0.07
N GLY A 83 -9.98 2.07 0.39
CA GLY A 83 -11.12 1.66 -0.42
C GLY A 83 -11.86 2.85 -1.03
N HIS A 84 -11.98 3.97 -0.32
CA HIS A 84 -12.52 5.21 -0.87
C HIS A 84 -11.70 5.71 -2.08
N TYR A 85 -10.36 5.69 -2.02
CA TYR A 85 -9.51 6.09 -3.15
C TYR A 85 -9.57 5.11 -4.32
N ILE A 86 -9.72 3.81 -4.03
CA ILE A 86 -9.91 2.78 -5.06
C ILE A 86 -11.26 2.98 -5.77
N GLN A 87 -12.34 3.18 -5.01
CA GLN A 87 -13.67 3.43 -5.55
C GLN A 87 -13.74 4.73 -6.33
N SER A 88 -13.00 5.76 -5.90
CA SER A 88 -12.84 7.03 -6.62
C SER A 88 -11.94 6.92 -7.86
N LYS A 89 -11.40 5.72 -8.17
CA LYS A 89 -10.46 5.47 -9.28
C LYS A 89 -9.20 6.32 -9.21
N LEU A 90 -8.81 6.78 -8.02
CA LEU A 90 -7.57 7.54 -7.78
C LEU A 90 -6.41 6.62 -7.41
N LEU A 91 -6.71 5.40 -6.99
CA LEU A 91 -5.72 4.41 -6.59
C LEU A 91 -6.04 3.08 -7.26
N LEU A 92 -5.10 2.58 -8.07
CA LEU A 92 -5.24 1.30 -8.76
C LEU A 92 -4.32 0.26 -8.10
N PRO A 93 -4.87 -0.63 -7.25
CA PRO A 93 -4.09 -1.70 -6.66
C PRO A 93 -3.86 -2.79 -7.71
N SER A 94 -2.62 -3.26 -7.79
CA SER A 94 -2.19 -4.32 -8.70
C SER A 94 -1.24 -5.26 -7.98
N HIS A 95 -1.45 -6.55 -8.22
CA HIS A 95 -0.59 -7.57 -7.63
C HIS A 95 0.68 -7.68 -8.45
N ILE A 96 1.83 -7.64 -7.79
CA ILE A 96 3.11 -7.96 -8.41
C ILE A 96 3.81 -9.06 -7.63
N SER A 97 4.30 -10.05 -8.36
CA SER A 97 5.34 -10.92 -7.83
C SER A 97 6.64 -10.11 -7.78
N ILE A 98 7.02 -9.65 -6.58
CA ILE A 98 8.19 -8.78 -6.33
C ILE A 98 9.53 -9.36 -6.83
N GLY A 99 9.58 -10.62 -7.28
CA GLY A 99 10.73 -11.20 -7.98
C GLY A 99 11.21 -10.43 -9.22
N VAL A 100 10.43 -9.48 -9.73
CA VAL A 100 10.77 -8.63 -10.90
C VAL A 100 11.56 -7.37 -10.53
N TYR A 101 11.62 -6.96 -9.25
CA TYR A 101 12.29 -5.73 -8.81
C TYR A 101 13.45 -6.02 -7.83
N PHE A 102 14.61 -5.38 -8.03
CA PHE A 102 15.88 -5.55 -7.28
C PHE A 102 15.83 -5.28 -5.76
N TYR A 103 14.65 -5.01 -5.20
CA TYR A 103 14.44 -4.42 -3.88
C TYR A 103 13.92 -5.43 -2.82
N LYS A 104 14.07 -6.73 -3.14
CA LYS A 104 13.49 -7.92 -2.49
C LYS A 104 13.59 -7.98 -0.96
N ASP A 105 14.64 -7.42 -0.37
CA ASP A 105 14.91 -7.55 1.07
C ASP A 105 14.24 -6.45 1.94
N TYR A 106 13.73 -5.39 1.33
CA TYR A 106 13.39 -4.16 2.06
C TYR A 106 11.99 -3.61 1.80
N TYR A 107 11.40 -3.85 0.62
CA TYR A 107 10.18 -3.14 0.18
C TYR A 107 9.07 -4.12 -0.25
N LYS A 108 7.87 -3.90 0.27
CA LYS A 108 6.66 -4.71 0.03
C LYS A 108 5.55 -3.97 -0.70
N LEU A 109 5.68 -2.65 -0.78
CA LEU A 109 4.70 -1.76 -1.39
C LEU A 109 5.44 -0.82 -2.33
N LEU A 110 4.87 -0.60 -3.51
CA LEU A 110 5.48 0.23 -4.52
C LEU A 110 4.41 1.14 -5.13
N PHE A 111 4.69 2.43 -5.17
CA PHE A 111 3.76 3.45 -5.65
C PHE A 111 4.35 4.10 -6.90
N TYR A 112 3.57 4.19 -7.97
CA TYR A 112 3.94 4.94 -9.17
C TYR A 112 3.01 6.13 -9.34
N TYR A 113 3.62 7.29 -9.50
CA TYR A 113 3.02 8.57 -9.82
C TYR A 113 3.44 8.93 -11.25
N ASN A 114 2.47 9.21 -12.13
CA ASN A 114 2.72 9.73 -13.50
C ASN A 114 2.45 11.24 -13.52
#